data_AF-A0A845SQ38-F1
#
_entry.id   AF-A0A845SQ38-F1
#
_cell.length_a   1.000
_cell.length_b   1.000
_cell.length_c   1.000
_cell.angle_alpha   90.00
_cell.angle_beta   90.00
_cell.angle_gamma   90.00
#
_symmetry.space_group_name_H-M   'P 1'
#
loop_
_entity.id
_entity.type
_entity.pdbx_description
1 polymer ?
#
loop_
_entity_poly.entity_id
_entity_poly.type
_entity_poly.pdbx_seq_one_letter_code
_entity_poly.pdbx_strand_id
1 'polypeptide(L)' 'MKQTPVKPSRRRPNFPLDFKICLVEQALQPGVSIAKLARDNGINDNL' A
#
# COMPACT_ATOMS: atom_id res chain seq x y z
N MET A 1 27.67 -22.45 -12.85
CA MET A 1 26.68 -21.36 -13.03
C MET A 1 25.94 -21.18 -11.71
N LYS A 2 26.14 -20.07 -11.00
CA LYS A 2 25.45 -19.82 -9.72
C LYS A 2 24.04 -19.32 -10.05
N GLN A 3 23.02 -20.14 -9.78
CA GLN A 3 21.62 -19.71 -9.86
C GLN A 3 21.38 -18.70 -8.75
N THR A 4 21.30 -17.42 -9.11
CA THR A 4 20.76 -16.41 -8.20
C THR A 4 19.25 -16.63 -8.11
N PRO A 5 18.68 -16.76 -6.89
CA PRO A 5 17.23 -16.86 -6.77
C PRO A 5 16.64 -15.54 -7.26
N VAL A 6 15.89 -15.59 -8.36
CA VAL A 6 15.02 -14.51 -8.80
C VAL A 6 14.04 -14.24 -7.66
N LYS A 7 14.32 -13.18 -6.87
CA LYS A 7 13.37 -12.69 -5.87
C LYS A 7 12.06 -12.44 -6.61
N PRO A 8 10.91 -12.98 -6.15
CA PRO A 8 9.65 -12.67 -6.79
C PRO A 8 9.52 -11.15 -6.79
N SER A 9 9.39 -10.56 -7.98
CA SER A 9 9.09 -9.14 -8.12
C SER A 9 7.92 -8.87 -7.17
N ARG A 10 8.13 -7.97 -6.20
CA ARG A 10 7.15 -7.63 -5.16
C ARG A 10 5.99 -6.94 -5.88
N ARG A 11 5.09 -7.76 -6.45
CA ARG A 11 3.94 -7.28 -7.20
C ARG A 11 3.20 -6.34 -6.27
N ARG A 12 2.97 -5.10 -6.72
CA ARG A 12 2.17 -4.14 -5.97
C ARG A 12 0.82 -4.82 -5.69
N PRO A 13 0.35 -4.86 -4.43
CA PRO A 13 -0.96 -5.41 -4.14
C PRO A 13 -1.99 -4.68 -5.00
N ASN A 14 -2.80 -5.42 -5.76
CA ASN A 14 -3.93 -4.81 -6.43
C ASN A 14 -5.08 -4.74 -5.43
N PHE A 15 -5.30 -3.56 -4.86
CA PHE A 15 -6.40 -3.36 -3.93
C PHE A 15 -7.73 -3.26 -4.66
N PRO A 16 -8.83 -3.85 -4.11
CA PRO A 16 -10.18 -3.65 -4.61
C PRO A 16 -10.57 -2.17 -4.70
N LEU A 17 -11.54 -1.83 -5.55
CA LEU A 17 -12.01 -0.46 -5.70
C LEU A 17 -12.60 0.08 -4.38
N ASP A 18 -13.45 -0.70 -3.71
CA ASP A 18 -14.08 -0.30 -2.45
C ASP A 18 -13.05 0.00 -1.35
N PHE A 19 -11.97 -0.77 -1.30
CA PHE A 19 -10.85 -0.52 -0.40
C PHE A 19 -10.22 0.86 -0.69
N LYS A 20 -10.00 1.20 -1.96
CA LYS A 20 -9.41 2.49 -2.34
C LYS A 20 -10.34 3.65 -1.97
N ILE A 21 -11.65 3.50 -2.19
CA ILE A 21 -12.65 4.51 -1.83
C ILE A 21 -12.63 4.73 -0.32
N CYS A 22 -12.76 3.67 0.47
CA CYS A 22 -12.75 3.74 1.93
C CYS A 22 -11.45 4.34 2.49
N LEU A 23 -10.29 4.01 1.89
CA LEU A 23 -9.00 4.58 2.27
C LEU A 23 -8.96 6.09 2.02
N VAL A 24 -9.48 6.55 0.88
CA VAL A 24 -9.53 7.98 0.53
C VAL A 24 -10.49 8.73 1.45
N GLU A 25 -11.68 8.20 1.72
CA GLU A 25 -12.65 8.81 2.63
C GLU A 25 -12.08 9.01 4.05
N GLN A 26 -11.31 8.02 4.54
CA GLN A 26 -10.57 8.13 5.81
C GLN A 26 -9.45 9.17 5.72
N ALA A 27 -8.70 9.20 4.63
CA ALA A 27 -7.61 10.15 4.42
C ALA A 27 -8.09 11.62 4.34
N LEU A 28 -9.33 11.86 3.93
CA LEU A 28 -9.93 13.19 3.85
C LEU A 28 -10.36 13.76 5.22
N GLN A 29 -10.38 12.95 6.28
CA GLN A 29 -10.75 13.44 7.60
C GLN A 29 -9.68 14.38 8.17
N PRO A 30 -10.05 15.53 8.75
CA PRO A 30 -9.10 16.46 9.34
C PRO A 30 -8.22 15.79 10.41
N GLY A 31 -6.92 16.03 10.35
CA GLY A 31 -5.95 15.48 11.32
C GLY A 31 -5.48 14.05 11.03
N VAL A 32 -5.95 13.42 9.94
CA VAL A 32 -5.46 12.10 9.53
C VAL A 32 -4.09 12.20 8.85
N SER A 33 -3.17 11.33 9.25
CA SER A 33 -1.87 11.16 8.59
C SER A 33 -1.97 10.08 7.51
N ILE A 34 -1.82 10.48 6.25
CA ILE A 34 -1.86 9.57 5.10
C ILE A 34 -0.78 8.48 5.20
N ALA A 35 0.43 8.85 5.61
CA ALA A 35 1.54 7.90 5.76
C ALA A 35 1.24 6.85 6.84
N LYS A 36 0.66 7.27 7.97
CA LYS A 36 0.26 6.34 9.02
C LYS A 36 -0.89 5.43 8.54
N LEU A 37 -1.91 6.01 7.92
CA LEU A 37 -3.05 5.26 7.38
C LEU A 37 -2.59 4.21 6.36
N ALA A 38 -1.68 4.57 5.46
CA ALA A 38 -1.10 3.66 4.47
C ALA A 38 -0.36 2.48 5.15
N ARG A 39 0.51 2.77 6.13
CA ARG A 39 1.26 1.73 6.85
C ARG A 39 0.35 0.81 7.66
N ASP A 40 -0.65 1.36 8.33
CA ASP A 40 -1.65 0.60 9.10
C ASP A 40 -2.47 -0.34 8.19
N ASN A 41 -2.58 0.00 6.88
CA ASN A 41 -3.22 -0.82 5.84
C ASN A 41 -2.23 -1.69 5.03
N GLY A 42 -0.95 -1.76 5.42
CA GLY A 42 0.06 -2.56 4.72
C GLY A 42 0.50 -2.00 3.35
N ILE A 43 0.21 -0.73 3.06
CA ILE A 43 0.61 -0.02 1.85
C ILE A 43 2.01 0.55 2.06
N ASN A 44 2.88 0.40 1.07
CA ASN A 44 4.15 1.11 1.05
C ASN A 44 3.87 2.60 0.78
N ASP A 45 4.05 3.43 1.79
CA ASP A 45 3.84 4.87 1.72
C ASP A 45 4.99 5.62 1.01
N ASN A 46 6.13 4.96 0.77
CA ASN A 46 7.25 5.51 0.00
C ASN A 46 7.05 5.36 -1.52
N LEU A 47 5.81 5.52 -1.98
CA LEU A 47 5.38 5.36 -3.37
C LEU A 47 5.72 6.58 -4.23
#